data_AF-A0A924NI96-F1
#
_entry.id   AF-A0A924NI96-F1
#
_cell.length_a   1.000
_cell.length_b   1.000
_cell.length_c   1.000
_cell.angle_alpha   90.00
_cell.angle_beta   90.00
_cell.angle_gamma   90.00
#
_symmetry.space_group_name_H-M   'P 1'
#
loop_
_entity.id
_entity.type
_entity.pdbx_description
1 polymer ?
#
loop_
_entity_poly.entity_id
_entity_poly.type
_entity_poly.pdbx_seq_one_letter_code
_entity_poly.pdbx_strand_id
1 'polypeptide(L)'
;MSARPLLPADLTCHDAGRTSRLVTPALRRILGQPDGERCRFPSCTRTRNLHAHHVRHWRDGGPTDLANLALVCSRHHTVLHERGFRLELGPDRLLTVRTRDDVPVPSRPRRPLQVPGDLQLVPPGAPTLTGDPLDLSHVAWVMARQAA
;
A
#
# COMPACT_ATOMS: atom_id res chain seq x y z
N MET A 1 2.96 -10.39 -3.23
CA MET A 1 1.88 -10.89 -2.36
C MET A 1 0.62 -10.14 -2.74
N SER A 2 -0.36 -10.83 -3.32
CA SER A 2 -1.61 -10.19 -3.76
C SER A 2 -2.41 -9.74 -2.54
N ALA A 3 -2.95 -8.52 -2.58
CA ALA A 3 -3.85 -8.02 -1.56
C ALA A 3 -5.12 -8.89 -1.52
N ARG A 4 -5.44 -9.47 -0.37
CA ARG A 4 -6.70 -10.19 -0.16
C ARG A 4 -7.82 -9.17 0.07
N PRO A 5 -8.91 -9.18 -0.72
CA PRO A 5 -10.07 -8.36 -0.45
C PRO A 5 -10.74 -8.79 0.86
N LEU A 6 -11.24 -7.84 1.65
CA LEU A 6 -11.98 -8.14 2.88
C LEU A 6 -13.40 -8.52 2.54
N LEU A 7 -13.88 -9.61 3.14
CA LEU A 7 -15.27 -10.02 3.05
C LEU A 7 -16.10 -9.31 4.14
N PRO A 8 -17.42 -9.14 3.98
CA PRO A 8 -18.27 -8.56 5.03
C PRO A 8 -18.13 -9.26 6.39
N ALA A 9 -17.93 -10.58 6.39
CA ALA A 9 -17.70 -11.36 7.61
C ALA A 9 -16.34 -11.06 8.29
N ASP A 10 -15.32 -10.64 7.53
CA ASP A 10 -14.01 -10.24 8.08
C ASP A 10 -14.11 -8.91 8.83
N LEU A 11 -15.16 -8.11 8.56
CA LEU A 11 -15.34 -6.79 9.16
C LEU A 11 -15.74 -6.84 10.63
N THR A 12 -16.39 -7.90 11.11
CA THR A 12 -16.98 -7.94 12.46
C THR A 12 -16.34 -8.97 13.41
N CYS A 13 -15.69 -10.01 12.90
CA CYS A 13 -15.18 -11.13 13.70
C CYS A 13 -14.12 -10.73 14.76
N HIS A 14 -13.38 -9.66 14.50
CA HIS A 14 -12.28 -9.21 15.37
C HIS A 14 -12.48 -7.82 15.97
N ASP A 15 -13.70 -7.29 15.83
CA ASP A 15 -14.07 -6.01 16.39
C ASP A 15 -14.09 -6.09 17.92
N ALA A 16 -13.48 -5.08 18.55
CA ALA A 16 -13.48 -4.96 20.01
C ALA A 16 -14.56 -3.99 20.50
N GLY A 17 -15.25 -3.30 19.59
CA GLY A 17 -16.25 -2.30 19.89
C GLY A 17 -15.66 -1.25 20.83
N ARG A 18 -16.29 -1.08 21.99
CA ARG A 18 -15.89 -0.12 23.04
C ARG A 18 -15.16 -0.74 24.24
N THR A 19 -14.85 -2.03 24.19
CA THR A 19 -14.23 -2.76 25.32
C THR A 19 -12.75 -2.45 25.49
N SER A 20 -12.02 -2.20 24.39
CA SER A 20 -10.58 -1.92 24.43
C SER A 20 -10.20 -0.83 23.43
N ARG A 21 -9.42 0.14 23.89
CA ARG A 21 -8.75 1.13 23.02
C ARG A 21 -7.67 0.48 22.16
N LEU A 22 -7.00 -0.54 22.70
CA LEU A 22 -5.85 -1.18 22.07
C LEU A 22 -6.35 -2.15 21.01
N VAL A 23 -5.78 -2.02 19.81
CA VAL A 23 -6.06 -2.89 18.68
C VAL A 23 -5.44 -4.26 18.96
N THR A 24 -6.26 -5.31 18.90
CA THR A 24 -5.78 -6.68 19.11
C THR A 24 -4.82 -7.11 18.00
N PRO A 25 -3.90 -8.05 18.24
CA PRO A 25 -3.00 -8.57 17.21
C PRO A 25 -3.75 -9.15 15.99
N ALA A 26 -4.91 -9.76 16.22
CA ALA A 26 -5.75 -10.30 15.15
C ALA A 26 -6.33 -9.18 14.27
N LEU A 27 -6.96 -8.17 14.88
CA LEU A 27 -7.51 -7.02 14.18
C LEU A 27 -6.42 -6.24 13.43
N ARG A 28 -5.25 -6.09 14.03
CA ARG A 28 -4.09 -5.43 13.40
C ARG A 28 -3.63 -6.16 12.14
N ARG A 29 -3.61 -7.49 12.14
CA ARG A 29 -3.20 -8.30 10.97
C ARG A 29 -4.17 -8.10 9.82
N ILE A 30 -5.47 -8.17 10.10
CA ILE A 30 -6.52 -8.00 9.09
C ILE A 30 -6.49 -6.57 8.53
N LEU A 31 -6.25 -5.59 9.38
CA LEU A 31 -6.14 -4.19 8.96
C LEU A 31 -5.05 -3.96 7.90
N GLY A 32 -3.94 -4.71 7.96
CA GLY A 32 -2.84 -4.55 7.00
C GLY A 32 -2.95 -5.36 5.72
N GLN A 33 -3.82 -6.38 5.66
CA GLN A 33 -3.96 -7.27 4.49
C GLN A 33 -4.35 -6.55 3.19
N PRO A 34 -5.32 -5.61 3.17
CA PRO A 34 -5.80 -4.99 1.93
C PRO A 34 -4.73 -4.13 1.24
N ASP A 35 -3.90 -3.44 2.01
CA ASP A 35 -2.91 -2.49 1.49
C ASP A 35 -1.48 -3.06 1.49
N GLY A 36 -1.32 -4.34 1.87
CA GLY A 36 -0.04 -5.04 1.92
C GLY A 36 0.92 -4.46 2.96
N GLU A 37 0.43 -4.25 4.19
CA GLU A 37 1.19 -3.69 5.32
C GLU A 37 1.83 -2.33 4.98
N ARG A 38 0.99 -1.37 4.60
CA ARG A 38 1.42 -0.03 4.17
C ARG A 38 0.56 1.08 4.77
N CYS A 39 1.18 2.25 4.94
CA CYS A 39 0.48 3.47 5.30
C CYS A 39 -0.52 3.88 4.20
N ARG A 40 -1.79 4.07 4.58
CA ARG A 40 -2.89 4.44 3.68
C ARG A 40 -2.97 5.93 3.34
N PHE A 41 -2.22 6.77 4.06
CA PHE A 41 -2.15 8.21 3.76
C PHE A 41 -1.77 8.43 2.28
N PRO A 42 -2.41 9.37 1.55
CA PRO A 42 -2.18 9.63 0.14
C PRO A 42 -0.69 9.71 -0.19
N SER A 43 -0.30 9.08 -1.30
CA SER A 43 1.08 8.98 -1.82
C SER A 43 2.15 8.38 -0.88
N CYS A 44 1.83 7.99 0.36
CA CYS A 44 2.81 7.41 1.29
C CYS A 44 3.19 5.96 0.99
N THR A 45 4.48 5.68 0.81
CA THR A 45 4.99 4.34 0.49
C THR A 45 5.52 3.56 1.70
N ARG A 46 5.46 4.10 2.92
CA ARG A 46 6.04 3.46 4.11
C ARG A 46 5.32 2.16 4.48
N THR A 47 6.10 1.12 4.75
CA THR A 47 5.65 -0.23 5.18
C THR A 47 6.11 -0.62 6.58
N ARG A 48 6.87 0.26 7.26
CA ARG A 48 7.38 0.05 8.61
C ARG A 48 6.83 1.10 9.57
N ASN A 49 6.86 0.77 10.87
CA ASN A 49 6.38 1.63 11.95
C ASN A 49 4.95 2.11 11.70
N LEU A 50 4.08 1.13 11.47
CA LEU A 50 2.67 1.34 11.15
C LEU A 50 1.80 1.13 12.38
N HIS A 51 0.89 2.08 12.59
CA HIS A 51 -0.04 2.15 13.70
C HIS A 51 -1.47 2.14 13.17
N ALA A 52 -2.36 1.48 13.91
CA ALA A 52 -3.78 1.54 13.66
C ALA A 52 -4.33 2.86 14.24
N HIS A 53 -4.87 3.71 13.37
CA HIS A 53 -5.45 5.00 13.72
C HIS A 53 -6.98 4.92 13.67
N HIS A 54 -7.64 5.35 14.75
CA HIS A 54 -9.09 5.50 14.81
C HIS A 54 -9.55 6.72 14.00
N VAL A 55 -10.35 6.52 12.97
CA VAL A 55 -10.92 7.56 12.09
C VAL A 55 -11.75 8.54 12.92
N ARG A 56 -12.76 8.03 13.63
CA ARG A 56 -13.33 8.70 14.80
C ARG A 56 -12.49 8.32 16.01
N HIS A 57 -11.82 9.27 16.64
CA HIS A 57 -10.95 8.98 17.77
C HIS A 57 -11.68 8.22 18.89
N TRP A 58 -10.96 7.30 19.54
CA TRP A 58 -11.47 6.54 20.67
C TRP A 58 -12.00 7.42 21.80
N ARG A 59 -11.30 8.53 22.11
CA ARG A 59 -11.73 9.47 23.16
C ARG A 59 -13.06 10.15 22.83
N ASP A 60 -13.36 10.29 21.54
CA ASP A 60 -14.58 10.93 21.02
C ASP A 60 -15.69 9.89 20.76
N GLY A 61 -15.56 8.69 21.34
CA GLY A 61 -16.55 7.61 21.24
C GLY A 61 -16.40 6.67 20.04
N GLY A 62 -15.32 6.76 19.26
CA GLY A 62 -15.07 5.81 18.18
C GLY A 62 -14.76 4.40 18.70
N PRO A 63 -15.23 3.33 18.03
CA PRO A 63 -14.94 1.95 18.43
C PRO A 63 -13.63 1.43 17.81
N THR A 64 -13.11 0.33 18.34
CA THR A 64 -11.89 -0.34 17.88
C THR A 64 -12.29 -1.46 16.95
N ASP A 65 -12.78 -1.04 15.78
CA ASP A 65 -13.40 -1.90 14.79
C ASP A 65 -12.75 -1.67 13.44
N LEU A 66 -12.78 -2.68 12.57
CA LEU A 66 -12.14 -2.59 11.25
C LEU A 66 -12.72 -1.44 10.40
N ALA A 67 -14.01 -1.13 10.58
CA ALA A 67 -14.71 -0.03 9.94
C ALA A 67 -14.32 1.36 10.45
N ASN A 68 -13.66 1.47 11.62
CA ASN A 68 -13.20 2.74 12.19
C ASN A 68 -11.66 2.86 12.23
N LEU A 69 -10.93 1.85 11.73
CA LEU A 69 -9.47 1.83 11.77
C LEU A 69 -8.85 1.99 10.39
N ALA A 70 -7.75 2.75 10.33
CA ALA A 70 -6.89 2.88 9.16
C ALA A 70 -5.42 2.71 9.56
N LEU A 71 -4.62 2.06 8.71
CA LEU A 71 -3.20 1.85 8.97
C LEU A 71 -2.37 3.04 8.48
N VAL A 72 -1.59 3.67 9.36
CA VAL A 72 -0.76 4.84 9.04
C VAL A 72 0.63 4.74 9.66
N CYS A 73 1.66 5.34 9.05
CA CYS A 73 2.99 5.36 9.66
C CYS A 73 3.09 6.39 10.80
N SER A 74 4.09 6.28 11.68
CA SER A 74 4.30 7.21 12.79
C SER A 74 4.21 8.69 12.39
N ARG A 75 4.80 9.08 11.24
CA ARG A 75 4.73 10.47 10.75
C ARG A 75 3.30 10.92 10.48
N HIS A 76 2.52 10.11 9.77
CA HIS A 76 1.15 10.46 9.44
C HIS A 76 0.22 10.31 10.65
N HIS A 77 0.55 9.43 11.58
CA HIS A 77 -0.13 9.37 12.87
C HIS A 77 -0.01 10.73 13.61
N THR A 78 1.20 11.28 13.72
CA THR A 78 1.42 12.63 14.30
C THR A 78 0.67 13.72 13.54
N VAL A 79 0.72 13.71 12.20
CA VAL A 79 0.01 14.70 11.37
C VAL A 79 -1.51 14.69 11.60
N LEU A 80 -2.11 13.52 11.77
CA LEU A 80 -3.53 13.36 12.05
C LEU A 80 -3.92 13.88 13.44
N HIS A 81 -3.09 13.64 14.46
CA HIS A 81 -3.37 14.13 15.82
C HIS A 81 -3.10 15.63 15.99
N GLU A 82 -2.04 16.16 15.38
CA GLU A 82 -1.51 17.49 15.73
C GLU A 82 -1.78 18.56 14.66
N ARG A 83 -1.85 18.16 13.38
CA ARG A 83 -1.87 19.13 12.27
C ARG A 83 -3.25 19.32 11.65
N GLY A 84 -4.29 18.79 12.30
CA GLY A 84 -5.69 19.02 11.92
C GLY A 84 -6.14 18.27 10.67
N PHE A 85 -5.35 17.29 10.19
CA PHE A 85 -5.78 16.43 9.10
C PHE A 85 -6.82 15.43 9.61
N ARG A 86 -7.85 15.17 8.81
CA ARG A 86 -8.91 14.21 9.13
C ARG A 86 -8.92 13.06 8.15
N LEU A 87 -9.29 11.90 8.65
CA LEU A 87 -9.60 10.73 7.83
C LEU A 87 -11.11 10.63 7.68
N GLU A 88 -11.55 10.24 6.50
CA GLU A 88 -12.91 9.80 6.22
C GLU A 88 -12.80 8.43 5.56
N LEU A 89 -13.51 7.44 6.10
CA LEU A 89 -13.46 6.08 5.60
C LEU A 89 -14.84 5.70 5.07
N GLY A 90 -14.94 5.47 3.77
CA GLY A 90 -16.18 5.04 3.12
C GLY A 90 -16.58 3.60 3.48
N PRO A 91 -17.81 3.19 3.13
CA PRO A 91 -18.29 1.81 3.36
C PRO A 91 -17.50 0.76 2.57
N ASP A 92 -16.94 1.14 1.43
CA ASP A 92 -15.99 0.38 0.61
C ASP A 92 -14.55 0.40 1.17
N ARG A 93 -14.38 1.03 2.34
CA ARG A 93 -13.10 1.35 2.98
C ARG A 93 -12.20 2.22 2.11
N LEU A 94 -12.72 2.98 1.14
CA LEU A 94 -11.93 4.01 0.47
C LEU A 94 -11.60 5.12 1.48
N LEU A 95 -10.30 5.42 1.60
CA LEU A 95 -9.81 6.41 2.56
C LEU A 95 -9.64 7.76 1.88
N THR A 96 -10.43 8.73 2.32
CA THR A 96 -10.26 10.14 1.98
C THR A 96 -9.53 10.83 3.12
N VAL A 97 -8.57 11.69 2.79
CA VAL A 97 -7.86 12.51 3.77
C VAL A 97 -8.23 13.96 3.49
N ARG A 98 -8.62 14.70 4.53
CA ARG A 98 -8.88 16.13 4.43
C ARG A 98 -7.83 16.91 5.20
N THR A 99 -7.48 18.08 4.68
CA THR A 99 -6.69 19.06 5.42
C THR A 99 -7.51 19.67 6.55
N ARG A 100 -6.90 20.53 7.36
CA ARG A 100 -7.57 21.30 8.40
C ARG A 100 -8.73 22.13 7.86
N ASP A 101 -8.57 22.67 6.65
CA ASP A 101 -9.54 23.54 5.98
C ASP A 101 -10.56 22.75 5.15
N ASP A 102 -10.73 21.46 5.47
CA ASP A 102 -11.63 20.54 4.77
C ASP A 102 -11.35 20.36 3.27
N VAL A 103 -10.14 20.63 2.82
CA VAL A 103 -9.76 20.37 1.43
C VAL A 103 -9.37 18.89 1.28
N PRO A 104 -9.97 18.14 0.35
CA PRO A 104 -9.57 16.75 0.12
C PRO A 104 -8.14 16.70 -0.44
N VAL A 105 -7.29 15.94 0.21
CA VAL A 105 -5.94 15.63 -0.27
C VAL A 105 -6.08 14.61 -1.41
N PRO A 106 -5.58 14.90 -2.63
CA PRO A 106 -5.73 14.00 -3.75
C PRO A 106 -5.13 12.62 -3.45
N SER A 107 -5.99 11.62 -3.30
CA SER A 107 -5.58 10.23 -3.27
C SER A 107 -5.55 9.71 -4.70
N ARG A 108 -4.36 9.47 -5.25
CA ARG A 108 -4.27 8.56 -6.40
C ARG A 108 -4.52 7.16 -5.84
N PRO A 109 -5.65 6.50 -6.16
CA PRO A 109 -5.90 5.16 -5.65
C PRO A 109 -4.71 4.29 -6.04
N ARG A 110 -4.13 3.60 -5.05
CA ARG A 110 -3.11 2.60 -5.31
C ARG A 110 -3.82 1.39 -5.90
N ARG A 111 -4.27 1.51 -7.15
CA ARG A 111 -4.50 0.33 -7.97
C ARG A 111 -3.16 -0.43 -7.94
N PRO A 112 -3.15 -1.77 -7.78
CA PRO A 112 -1.98 -2.52 -8.22
C PRO A 112 -1.61 -1.96 -9.59
N LEU A 113 -0.35 -1.59 -9.83
CA LEU A 113 0.09 -1.36 -11.20
C LEU A 113 -0.23 -2.67 -11.91
N GLN A 114 -1.31 -2.69 -12.68
CA GLN A 114 -1.45 -3.66 -13.74
C GLN A 114 -0.33 -3.25 -14.67
N VAL A 115 0.72 -4.06 -14.73
CA VAL A 115 1.62 -4.00 -15.87
C VAL A 115 0.70 -4.21 -17.06
N PRO A 116 0.50 -3.23 -17.95
CA PRO A 116 -0.28 -3.50 -19.14
C PRO A 116 0.41 -4.70 -19.82
N GLY A 117 -0.38 -5.71 -20.19
CA GLY A 117 0.13 -7.02 -20.64
C GLY A 117 0.95 -6.96 -21.93
N ASP A 118 1.14 -5.75 -22.47
CA ASP A 118 1.90 -5.41 -23.66
C ASP A 118 3.34 -4.96 -23.37
N LEU A 119 3.70 -4.65 -22.12
CA LEU A 119 5.11 -4.43 -21.75
C LEU A 119 5.83 -5.78 -21.56
N GLN A 120 5.94 -6.55 -22.64
CA GLN A 120 6.98 -7.57 -22.74
C GLN A 120 8.33 -6.85 -22.85
N LEU A 121 9.04 -6.73 -21.72
CA LEU A 121 10.42 -6.24 -21.68
C LEU A 121 11.41 -7.17 -22.43
N VAL A 122 10.94 -8.30 -22.95
CA VAL A 122 11.71 -9.27 -23.71
C VAL A 122 10.84 -9.75 -24.87
N PRO A 123 11.17 -9.44 -26.13
CA PRO A 123 10.46 -10.04 -27.26
C PRO A 123 10.63 -11.58 -27.21
N PRO A 124 9.60 -12.37 -27.57
CA PRO A 124 9.75 -13.81 -27.67
C PRO A 124 10.84 -14.11 -28.71
N GLY A 125 11.93 -14.76 -28.26
CA GLY A 125 13.10 -15.04 -29.07
C GLY A 125 14.33 -14.17 -28.79
N ALA A 126 14.29 -13.24 -27.83
CA ALA A 126 15.52 -12.64 -27.34
C ALA A 126 16.43 -13.73 -26.73
N PRO A 127 17.71 -13.80 -27.10
CA PRO A 127 18.63 -14.76 -26.50
C PRO A 127 18.76 -14.44 -25.00
N THR A 128 18.53 -15.44 -24.16
CA THR A 128 18.95 -15.39 -22.77
C THR A 128 20.47 -15.26 -22.79
N LEU A 129 21.02 -14.20 -22.18
CA LEU A 129 22.44 -14.18 -21.84
C LEU A 129 22.67 -15.23 -20.75
N THR A 130 22.76 -16.50 -21.16
CA THR A 130 23.44 -17.52 -20.37
C THR A 130 24.87 -17.05 -20.29
N GLY A 131 25.39 -16.86 -19.07
CA GLY A 131 26.72 -16.31 -18.83
C GLY A 131 27.86 -17.23 -19.25
N ASP A 132 27.81 -17.76 -20.48
CA ASP A 132 28.91 -18.43 -21.14
C ASP A 132 30.01 -17.38 -21.40
N PRO A 133 31.29 -17.77 -21.27
CA PRO A 133 32.40 -16.85 -21.50
C PRO A 133 32.32 -16.28 -22.92
N LEU A 134 32.48 -14.96 -23.03
CA LEU A 134 32.51 -14.25 -24.31
C LEU A 134 33.57 -14.85 -25.24
N ASP A 135 33.15 -15.36 -26.39
CA ASP A 135 34.07 -15.75 -27.46
C ASP A 135 34.64 -14.49 -28.14
N LEU A 136 35.86 -14.14 -27.76
CA LEU A 136 36.58 -12.98 -28.28
C LEU A 136 36.83 -13.07 -29.79
N SER A 137 36.85 -14.27 -30.36
CA SER A 137 36.99 -14.50 -31.81
C SER A 137 35.74 -14.01 -32.55
N HIS A 138 34.56 -14.29 -31.99
CA HIS A 138 33.28 -13.84 -32.53
C HIS A 138 33.11 -12.32 -32.39
N VAL A 139 33.49 -11.74 -31.24
CA VAL A 139 33.44 -10.28 -31.02
C VAL A 139 34.37 -9.55 -32.00
N ALA A 140 35.61 -10.04 -32.19
CA ALA A 140 36.55 -9.44 -33.13
C ALA A 140 36.02 -9.46 -34.58
N TRP A 141 35.39 -10.55 -35.00
CA TRP A 141 34.78 -10.66 -36.33
C TRP A 141 33.61 -9.68 -36.52
N VAL A 142 32.71 -9.54 -35.53
CA VAL A 142 31.59 -8.59 -35.59
C VAL A 142 32.11 -7.15 -35.68
N MET A 143 33.09 -6.78 -34.87
CA MET A 143 33.66 -5.43 -34.85
C MET A 143 34.42 -5.12 -36.15
N ALA A 144 35.14 -6.09 -36.72
CA ALA A 144 35.84 -5.92 -37.99
C ALA A 144 34.89 -5.71 -39.18
N ARG A 145 33.64 -6.20 -39.10
CA ARG A 145 32.62 -6.03 -40.16
C ARG A 145 31.80 -4.75 -40.08
N GLN A 146 31.77 -4.08 -38.92
CA GLN A 146 31.05 -2.80 -38.75
C GLN A 146 31.91 -1.57 -39.06
N ALA A 147 33.19 -1.76 -39.37
CA ALA A 147 34.15 -0.69 -39.69
C ALA A 147 34.34 -0.47 -41.21
N ALA A 148 33.31 -0.71 -42.02
CA ALA A 148 33.28 -0.40 -43.45
C ALA A 148 32.28 0.73 -43.74
#